data_AF-A0A351SUL2-F1
#
_entry.id   AF-A0A351SUL2-F1
#
_cell.length_a   1.000
_cell.length_b   1.000
_cell.length_c   1.000
_cell.angle_alpha   90.00
_cell.angle_beta   90.00
_cell.angle_gamma   90.00
#
_symmetry.space_group_name_H-M   'P 1'
#
loop_
_entity.id
_entity.type
_entity.pdbx_description
1 polymer ?
#
loop_
_entity_poly.entity_id
_entity_poly.type
_entity_poly.pdbx_seq_one_letter_code
_entity_poly.pdbx_strand_id
1 'polypeptide(L)'
;MKRPFLSASIFTFVVIFLFIYVGEVLTRISGEAVRSPIIEGSTAGVSPELGEAIFWGKGACYTCHSIGGRGSAIRGPNLGEIGPLKMPIGARAVLRAQERAKQGKPMAAVDYLVESLAEPGAYVVEGFKNEMPIIWRPPIRLKPDEIKAVVAYIQSQGGTVDVAAIENSPFFQKLKATAATAGAGVSEAWRPYIQGDPKLGDDLFFNPESPAGCGKCHTVGKKGEKVGPELTHLAATRTPQFILEAILEPSKEIASGFDSVLLQTKDGHFISGIIKQEDAASMTVADSQGQLQKVAKAEIAERVPQKVSLMPGNFGEILTVKDLHDLLAFLTTLK
;
A
#
# COMPACT_ATOMS: atom_id res chain seq x y z
N MET A 1 -15.54 53.96 36.62
CA MET A 1 -15.27 52.52 36.43
C MET A 1 -13.76 52.32 36.39
N LYS A 2 -13.19 51.53 37.30
CA LYS A 2 -11.75 51.50 37.61
C LYS A 2 -10.93 51.00 36.41
N ARG A 3 -9.94 51.78 35.94
CA ARG A 3 -8.98 51.45 34.87
C ARG A 3 -8.46 49.99 34.83
N PRO A 4 -8.16 49.30 35.94
CA PRO A 4 -7.72 47.90 35.91
C PRO A 4 -8.79 46.91 35.37
N PHE A 5 -10.07 47.22 35.49
CA PHE A 5 -11.15 46.34 35.04
C PHE A 5 -11.30 46.36 33.51
N LEU A 6 -11.04 47.51 32.89
CA LEU A 6 -11.06 47.66 31.44
C LEU A 6 -9.88 46.92 30.79
N SER A 7 -8.69 46.98 31.41
CA SER A 7 -7.50 46.25 30.95
C SER A 7 -7.67 44.74 31.01
N ALA A 8 -8.27 44.22 32.10
CA ALA A 8 -8.56 42.79 32.24
C ALA A 8 -9.59 42.31 31.21
N SER A 9 -10.61 43.13 30.91
CA SER A 9 -11.64 42.79 29.92
C SER A 9 -11.05 42.74 28.51
N ILE A 10 -10.23 43.74 28.14
CA ILE A 10 -9.55 43.78 26.84
C ILE A 10 -8.62 42.56 26.66
N PHE A 11 -7.84 42.22 27.69
CA PHE A 11 -6.96 41.05 27.64
C PHE A 11 -7.73 39.75 27.41
N THR A 12 -8.85 39.55 28.11
CA THR A 12 -9.71 38.38 27.92
C THR A 12 -10.27 38.27 26.51
N PHE A 13 -10.76 39.38 25.93
CA PHE A 13 -11.24 39.37 24.55
C PHE A 13 -10.13 39.08 23.54
N VAL A 14 -8.93 39.63 23.72
CA VAL A 14 -7.78 39.36 22.85
C VAL A 14 -7.40 37.87 22.88
N VAL A 15 -7.39 37.25 24.06
CA VAL A 15 -7.10 35.82 24.20
C VAL A 15 -8.18 34.96 23.56
N ILE A 16 -9.46 35.28 23.76
CA ILE A 16 -10.57 34.55 23.12
C ILE A 16 -10.49 34.66 21.59
N PHE A 17 -10.27 35.85 21.05
CA PHE A 17 -10.12 36.05 19.61
C PHE A 17 -8.89 35.33 19.06
N LEU A 18 -7.77 35.31 19.79
CA LEU A 18 -6.59 34.54 19.40
C LEU A 18 -6.88 33.04 19.35
N PHE A 19 -7.61 32.50 20.34
CA PHE A 19 -8.00 31.10 20.36
C PHE A 19 -8.98 30.75 19.23
N ILE A 20 -9.95 31.61 18.95
CA ILE A 20 -10.88 31.43 17.82
C ILE A 20 -10.11 31.46 16.49
N TYR A 21 -9.20 32.44 16.33
CA TYR A 21 -8.39 32.57 15.12
C TYR A 21 -7.45 31.38 14.92
N VAL A 22 -6.76 30.94 15.98
CA VAL A 22 -5.91 29.74 15.92
C VAL A 22 -6.76 28.49 15.65
N GLY A 23 -7.95 28.39 16.25
CA GLY A 23 -8.92 27.34 15.95
C GLY A 23 -9.31 27.32 14.48
N GLU A 24 -9.67 28.46 13.91
CA GLU A 24 -10.05 28.60 12.49
C GLU A 24 -8.88 28.29 11.55
N VAL A 25 -7.68 28.78 11.85
CA VAL A 25 -6.46 28.48 11.08
C VAL A 25 -6.14 26.99 11.15
N LEU A 26 -6.23 26.37 12.33
CA LEU A 26 -6.04 24.93 12.49
C LEU A 26 -7.12 24.15 11.74
N THR A 27 -8.39 24.57 11.76
CA THR A 27 -9.46 23.94 10.99
C THR A 27 -9.22 24.06 9.48
N ARG A 28 -8.76 25.21 8.98
CA ARG A 28 -8.38 25.41 7.57
C ARG A 28 -7.18 24.55 7.16
N ILE A 29 -6.19 24.38 8.04
CA ILE A 29 -5.00 23.54 7.78
C ILE A 29 -5.34 22.05 7.92
N SER A 30 -6.27 21.68 8.80
CA SER A 30 -6.59 20.28 9.16
C SER A 30 -7.79 19.68 8.42
N GLY A 31 -8.61 20.45 7.71
CA GLY A 31 -9.62 19.88 6.83
C GLY A 31 -10.84 20.75 6.61
N GLU A 32 -10.77 21.62 5.61
CA GLU A 32 -11.89 21.72 4.68
C GLU A 32 -11.66 20.68 3.59
N ALA A 33 -12.28 19.52 3.79
CA ALA A 33 -12.77 18.77 2.64
C ALA A 33 -13.61 19.75 1.82
N VAL A 34 -13.19 19.99 0.58
CA VAL A 34 -14.04 20.65 -0.42
C VAL A 34 -15.33 19.83 -0.47
N ARG A 35 -16.38 20.34 0.17
CA ARG A 35 -17.74 19.84 -0.05
C ARG A 35 -18.09 20.18 -1.49
N SER A 36 -17.84 19.23 -2.38
CA SER A 36 -18.41 19.24 -3.72
C SER A 36 -19.94 19.26 -3.61
N PRO A 37 -20.64 19.96 -4.52
CA PRO A 37 -22.09 20.04 -4.52
C PRO A 37 -22.71 18.65 -4.69
N ILE A 38 -23.89 18.51 -4.07
CA ILE A 38 -24.73 17.30 -4.02
C ILE A 38 -24.87 16.68 -5.43
N ILE A 39 -24.51 15.40 -5.54
CA ILE A 39 -24.60 14.62 -6.78
C ILE A 39 -26.03 14.10 -6.97
N GLU A 40 -26.67 14.50 -8.06
CA GLU A 40 -27.88 13.85 -8.59
C GLU A 40 -27.53 12.40 -8.99
N GLY A 41 -28.27 11.44 -8.43
CA GLY A 41 -28.14 10.02 -8.80
C GLY A 41 -27.58 9.08 -7.72
N SER A 42 -27.64 9.45 -6.45
CA SER A 42 -27.38 8.54 -5.32
C SER A 42 -28.31 7.31 -5.38
N THR A 43 -27.82 6.21 -5.93
CA THR A 43 -28.34 4.88 -5.61
C THR A 43 -28.08 4.65 -4.13
N ALA A 44 -29.12 4.43 -3.34
CA ALA A 44 -29.04 4.31 -1.89
C ALA A 44 -27.85 3.43 -1.45
N GLY A 45 -26.84 4.06 -0.84
CA GLY A 45 -25.70 3.37 -0.21
C GLY A 45 -24.35 3.46 -0.91
N VAL A 46 -24.19 4.12 -2.06
CA VAL A 46 -22.88 4.27 -2.74
C VAL A 46 -22.49 5.74 -2.84
N SER A 47 -21.41 6.12 -2.16
CA SER A 47 -20.88 7.48 -2.15
C SER A 47 -19.35 7.50 -2.08
N PRO A 48 -18.70 8.61 -2.49
CA PRO A 48 -17.26 8.80 -2.33
C PRO A 48 -16.77 8.66 -0.87
N GLU A 49 -17.58 9.06 0.11
CA GLU A 49 -17.23 8.95 1.54
C GLU A 49 -17.18 7.49 2.00
N LEU A 50 -18.10 6.66 1.53
CA LEU A 50 -18.03 5.21 1.76
C LEU A 50 -16.77 4.62 1.08
N GLY A 51 -16.48 5.06 -0.14
CA GLY A 51 -15.28 4.64 -0.87
C GLY A 51 -14.00 4.99 -0.13
N GLU A 52 -13.93 6.19 0.46
CA GLU A 52 -12.82 6.62 1.30
C GLU A 52 -12.66 5.72 2.53
N ALA A 53 -13.74 5.47 3.26
CA ALA A 53 -13.72 4.61 4.44
C ALA A 53 -13.23 3.18 4.11
N ILE A 54 -13.59 2.67 2.93
CA ILE A 54 -13.12 1.36 2.45
C ILE A 54 -11.63 1.43 2.06
N PHE A 55 -11.20 2.45 1.32
CA PHE A 55 -9.81 2.62 0.87
C PHE A 55 -8.83 2.63 2.05
N TRP A 56 -9.18 3.36 3.11
CA TRP A 56 -8.37 3.49 4.33
C TRP A 56 -8.66 2.43 5.40
N GLY A 57 -9.60 1.53 5.14
CA GLY A 57 -10.06 0.51 6.08
C GLY A 57 -10.07 -0.86 5.44
N LYS A 58 -11.28 -1.41 5.21
CA LYS A 58 -11.49 -2.79 4.73
C LYS A 58 -10.69 -3.15 3.47
N GLY A 59 -10.56 -2.22 2.53
CA GLY A 59 -9.83 -2.42 1.29
C GLY A 59 -8.31 -2.47 1.46
N ALA A 60 -7.78 -1.97 2.59
CA ALA A 60 -6.36 -1.86 2.89
C ALA A 60 -5.51 -1.26 1.75
N CYS A 61 -6.12 -0.44 0.89
CA CYS A 61 -5.48 0.11 -0.30
C CYS A 61 -4.29 1.00 0.08
N TYR A 62 -4.39 1.68 1.22
CA TYR A 62 -3.37 2.56 1.78
C TYR A 62 -2.01 1.90 2.07
N THR A 63 -1.99 0.57 2.21
CA THR A 63 -0.77 -0.20 2.47
C THR A 63 0.16 -0.20 1.26
N CYS A 64 -0.38 0.03 0.06
CA CYS A 64 0.34 0.02 -1.21
C CYS A 64 0.21 1.31 -2.01
N HIS A 65 -0.90 2.05 -1.82
CA HIS A 65 -1.17 3.33 -2.47
C HIS A 65 -1.23 4.47 -1.45
N SER A 66 -0.74 5.64 -1.83
CA SER A 66 -0.89 6.86 -1.04
C SER A 66 -1.79 7.85 -1.76
N ILE A 67 -2.49 8.69 -1.00
CA ILE A 67 -3.22 9.86 -1.50
C ILE A 67 -2.75 11.05 -0.67
N GLY A 68 -2.28 12.09 -1.35
CA GLY A 68 -1.53 13.16 -0.70
C GLY A 68 -0.29 12.60 0.00
N GLY A 69 -0.09 12.96 1.28
CA GLY A 69 1.01 12.48 2.11
C GLY A 69 0.69 11.26 2.98
N ARG A 70 -0.49 10.64 2.85
CA ARG A 70 -0.93 9.50 3.68
C ARG A 70 -0.88 8.19 2.90
N GLY A 71 -0.46 7.11 3.56
CA GLY A 71 -0.32 5.78 2.96
C GLY A 71 1.11 5.48 2.49
N SER A 72 1.27 4.45 1.66
CA SER A 72 2.55 4.06 1.07
C SER A 72 2.46 4.15 -0.45
N ALA A 73 3.51 4.60 -1.14
CA ALA A 73 3.59 4.56 -2.61
C ALA A 73 4.84 3.81 -3.10
N ILE A 74 5.32 2.86 -2.29
CA ILE A 74 6.47 2.02 -2.65
C ILE A 74 6.03 0.89 -3.59
N ARG A 75 4.88 0.26 -3.29
CA ARG A 75 4.37 -0.90 -4.05
C ARG A 75 3.39 -0.53 -5.15
N GLY A 76 2.62 0.54 -4.96
CA GLY A 76 1.67 1.06 -5.94
C GLY A 76 1.89 2.55 -6.16
N PRO A 77 1.41 3.09 -7.29
CA PRO A 77 1.52 4.52 -7.58
C PRO A 77 0.77 5.36 -6.54
N ASN A 78 1.33 6.54 -6.22
CA ASN A 78 0.62 7.58 -5.50
C ASN A 78 -0.59 8.03 -6.33
N LEU A 79 -1.77 8.04 -5.73
CA LEU A 79 -3.07 8.37 -6.34
C LEU A 79 -3.49 9.84 -6.10
N GLY A 80 -2.76 10.59 -5.28
CA GLY A 80 -2.93 12.04 -5.13
C GLY A 80 -2.06 12.85 -6.12
N GLU A 81 -1.88 14.14 -5.82
CA GLU A 81 -1.17 15.11 -6.68
C GLU A 81 0.37 15.01 -6.62
N ILE A 82 0.90 13.82 -6.37
CA ILE A 82 2.34 13.58 -6.20
C ILE A 82 2.81 12.55 -7.23
N GLY A 83 4.04 12.70 -7.71
CA GLY A 83 4.65 11.84 -8.73
C GLY A 83 4.87 12.57 -10.06
N PRO A 84 5.28 11.85 -11.13
CA PRO A 84 5.76 12.47 -12.38
C PRO A 84 4.73 13.37 -13.06
N LEU A 85 3.44 13.01 -12.97
CA LEU A 85 2.35 13.74 -13.60
C LEU A 85 1.79 14.89 -12.74
N LYS A 86 2.13 14.97 -11.45
CA LYS A 86 1.63 15.98 -10.49
C LYS A 86 0.11 16.24 -10.58
N MET A 87 -0.65 15.17 -10.81
CA MET A 87 -2.10 15.20 -10.96
C MET A 87 -2.70 14.06 -10.15
N PRO A 88 -3.84 14.30 -9.47
CA PRO A 88 -4.53 13.25 -8.73
C PRO A 88 -5.17 12.25 -9.68
N ILE A 89 -5.44 11.04 -9.18
CA ILE A 89 -5.84 9.90 -10.00
C ILE A 89 -7.12 10.15 -10.80
N GLY A 90 -8.12 10.83 -10.22
CA GLY A 90 -9.37 11.18 -10.90
C GLY A 90 -9.13 12.08 -12.12
N ALA A 91 -8.27 13.09 -11.98
CA ALA A 91 -7.91 13.97 -13.10
C ALA A 91 -7.08 13.25 -14.18
N ARG A 92 -6.07 12.46 -13.77
CA ARG A 92 -5.17 11.78 -14.71
C ARG A 92 -5.73 10.49 -15.30
N ALA A 93 -6.91 10.02 -14.88
CA ALA A 93 -7.52 8.79 -15.38
C ALA A 93 -7.71 8.82 -16.91
N VAL A 94 -7.99 10.01 -17.48
CA VAL A 94 -8.08 10.19 -18.94
C VAL A 94 -6.75 9.86 -19.62
N LEU A 95 -5.64 10.36 -19.09
CA LEU A 95 -4.30 10.10 -19.63
C LEU A 95 -3.93 8.61 -19.50
N ARG A 96 -4.25 8.00 -18.36
CA ARG A 96 -4.01 6.57 -18.14
C ARG A 96 -4.86 5.68 -19.05
N ALA A 97 -6.11 6.05 -19.30
CA ALA A 97 -6.95 5.35 -20.27
C ALA A 97 -6.40 5.46 -21.69
N GLN A 98 -5.86 6.62 -22.08
CA GLN A 98 -5.18 6.80 -23.37
C GLN A 98 -3.90 5.96 -23.48
N GLU A 99 -3.08 5.90 -22.42
CA GLU A 99 -1.90 5.04 -22.36
C GLU A 99 -2.28 3.56 -22.49
N ARG A 100 -3.28 3.12 -21.69
CA ARG A 100 -3.82 1.76 -21.74
C ARG A 100 -4.36 1.41 -23.13
N ALA A 101 -5.04 2.34 -23.79
CA ALA A 101 -5.58 2.17 -25.13
C ALA A 101 -4.50 1.97 -26.19
N LYS A 102 -3.26 2.44 -26.01
CA LYS A 102 -2.14 2.15 -26.93
C LYS A 102 -1.79 0.66 -26.97
N GLN A 103 -2.13 -0.09 -25.93
CA GLN A 103 -1.90 -1.53 -25.82
C GLN A 103 -3.17 -2.35 -26.12
N GLY A 104 -4.24 -1.70 -26.62
CA GLY A 104 -5.53 -2.35 -26.78
C GLY A 104 -6.54 -1.52 -27.55
N LYS A 105 -7.80 -1.57 -27.12
CA LYS A 105 -8.90 -0.78 -27.70
C LYS A 105 -9.04 0.56 -26.98
N PRO A 106 -9.65 1.57 -27.62
CA PRO A 106 -10.05 2.80 -26.95
C PRO A 106 -10.82 2.51 -25.66
N MET A 107 -10.49 3.25 -24.60
CA MET A 107 -11.03 3.03 -23.26
C MET A 107 -11.43 4.37 -22.64
N ALA A 108 -12.58 4.41 -21.97
CA ALA A 108 -13.00 5.57 -21.21
C ALA A 108 -12.23 5.66 -19.87
N ALA A 109 -12.11 6.86 -19.31
CA ALA A 109 -11.43 7.06 -18.03
C ALA A 109 -12.07 6.25 -16.89
N VAL A 110 -13.40 6.17 -16.85
CA VAL A 110 -14.13 5.35 -15.88
C VAL A 110 -13.80 3.85 -16.04
N ASP A 111 -13.73 3.36 -17.27
CA ASP A 111 -13.42 1.95 -17.55
C ASP A 111 -12.01 1.60 -17.12
N TYR A 112 -11.05 2.51 -17.30
CA TYR A 112 -9.69 2.33 -16.79
C TYR A 112 -9.66 2.17 -15.26
N LEU A 113 -10.39 3.01 -14.53
CA LEU A 113 -10.45 2.92 -13.07
C LEU A 113 -11.14 1.63 -12.61
N VAL A 114 -12.21 1.23 -13.29
CA VAL A 114 -12.93 -0.01 -12.98
C VAL A 114 -12.09 -1.25 -13.31
N GLU A 115 -11.43 -1.30 -14.49
CA GLU A 115 -10.52 -2.40 -14.87
C GLU A 115 -9.39 -2.51 -13.84
N SER A 116 -8.79 -1.39 -13.43
CA SER A 116 -7.70 -1.37 -12.45
C SER A 116 -8.07 -2.00 -11.10
N LEU A 117 -9.34 -1.92 -10.68
CA LEU A 117 -9.82 -2.52 -9.43
C LEU A 117 -10.38 -3.93 -9.63
N ALA A 118 -11.02 -4.20 -10.77
CA ALA A 118 -11.60 -5.50 -11.06
C ALA A 118 -10.54 -6.55 -11.44
N GLU A 119 -9.53 -6.12 -12.22
CA GLU A 119 -8.49 -6.93 -12.86
C GLU A 119 -7.13 -6.20 -12.79
N PRO A 120 -6.55 -5.98 -11.59
CA PRO A 120 -5.36 -5.14 -11.41
C PRO A 120 -4.13 -5.56 -12.22
N GLY A 121 -4.02 -6.84 -12.58
CA GLY A 121 -2.94 -7.36 -13.43
C GLY A 121 -3.15 -7.17 -14.93
N ALA A 122 -4.32 -6.68 -15.37
CA ALA A 122 -4.61 -6.45 -16.79
C ALA A 122 -3.76 -5.31 -17.39
N TYR A 123 -3.38 -4.34 -16.55
CA TYR A 123 -2.46 -3.28 -16.91
C TYR A 123 -1.73 -2.77 -15.68
N VAL A 124 -0.40 -2.93 -15.70
CA VAL A 124 0.48 -2.41 -14.66
C VAL A 124 1.18 -1.18 -15.18
N VAL A 125 1.09 -0.09 -14.42
CA VAL A 125 1.76 1.17 -14.76
C VAL A 125 3.27 0.96 -14.78
N GLU A 126 3.95 1.54 -15.77
CA GLU A 126 5.40 1.49 -15.90
C GLU A 126 6.10 1.90 -14.59
N GLY A 127 7.12 1.14 -14.20
CA GLY A 127 7.86 1.33 -12.95
C GLY A 127 7.28 0.58 -11.74
N PHE A 128 6.13 -0.09 -11.88
CA PHE A 128 5.54 -0.92 -10.82
C PHE A 128 5.50 -2.40 -11.20
N LYS A 129 5.51 -3.27 -10.19
CA LYS A 129 5.33 -4.72 -10.36
C LYS A 129 3.86 -5.10 -10.25
N ASN A 130 3.50 -6.26 -10.80
CA ASN A 130 2.14 -6.81 -10.71
C ASN A 130 1.87 -7.40 -9.31
N GLU A 131 1.75 -6.54 -8.30
CA GLU A 131 1.63 -6.95 -6.89
C GLU A 131 0.23 -6.71 -6.31
N MET A 132 -0.63 -5.94 -6.98
CA MET A 132 -1.93 -5.57 -6.43
C MET A 132 -2.87 -6.81 -6.37
N PRO A 133 -3.40 -7.16 -5.20
CA PRO A 133 -4.25 -8.34 -5.05
C PRO A 133 -5.62 -8.15 -5.71
N ILE A 134 -6.27 -9.27 -6.05
CA ILE A 134 -7.66 -9.26 -6.52
C ILE A 134 -8.58 -8.93 -5.33
N ILE A 135 -9.03 -7.68 -5.24
CA ILE A 135 -9.69 -7.11 -4.05
C ILE A 135 -11.05 -7.71 -3.68
N TRP A 136 -11.73 -8.34 -4.64
CA TRP A 136 -13.01 -9.04 -4.40
C TRP A 136 -12.83 -10.50 -3.95
N ARG A 137 -11.58 -10.99 -3.86
CA ARG A 137 -11.23 -12.32 -3.33
C ARG A 137 -10.66 -12.23 -1.91
N PRO A 138 -10.57 -13.36 -1.17
CA PRO A 138 -9.81 -13.39 0.08
C PRO A 138 -8.36 -12.89 -0.12
N PRO A 139 -7.79 -12.15 0.84
CA PRO A 139 -8.35 -11.84 2.16
C PRO A 139 -9.30 -10.62 2.20
N ILE A 140 -9.28 -9.73 1.21
CA ILE A 140 -9.97 -8.42 1.25
C ILE A 140 -11.51 -8.56 1.11
N ARG A 141 -11.99 -9.35 0.15
CA ARG A 141 -13.42 -9.67 -0.07
C ARG A 141 -14.32 -8.43 -0.19
N LEU A 142 -13.92 -7.44 -1.00
CA LEU A 142 -14.83 -6.34 -1.34
C LEU A 142 -15.99 -6.83 -2.20
N LYS A 143 -17.20 -6.38 -1.86
CA LYS A 143 -18.43 -6.57 -2.63
C LYS A 143 -18.46 -5.61 -3.82
N PRO A 144 -19.23 -5.90 -4.88
CA PRO A 144 -19.33 -5.00 -6.03
C PRO A 144 -19.70 -3.55 -5.67
N ASP A 145 -20.67 -3.32 -4.78
CA ASP A 145 -21.04 -1.96 -4.36
C ASP A 145 -19.94 -1.26 -3.55
N GLU A 146 -19.14 -2.01 -2.78
CA GLU A 146 -17.97 -1.47 -2.08
C GLU A 146 -16.89 -1.05 -3.09
N ILE A 147 -16.66 -1.86 -4.13
CA ILE A 147 -15.72 -1.52 -5.21
C ILE A 147 -16.21 -0.28 -5.97
N LYS A 148 -17.51 -0.22 -6.28
CA LYS A 148 -18.14 0.94 -6.93
C LYS A 148 -17.94 2.21 -6.11
N ALA A 149 -18.11 2.14 -4.79
CA ALA A 149 -17.85 3.25 -3.88
C ALA A 149 -16.37 3.68 -3.91
N VAL A 150 -15.42 2.74 -3.90
CA VAL A 150 -13.98 3.05 -4.01
C VAL A 150 -13.65 3.72 -5.35
N VAL A 151 -14.24 3.27 -6.47
CA VAL A 151 -14.04 3.95 -7.77
C VAL A 151 -14.59 5.38 -7.73
N ALA A 152 -15.75 5.60 -7.11
CA ALA A 152 -16.32 6.94 -6.93
C ALA A 152 -15.40 7.84 -6.07
N TYR A 153 -14.78 7.30 -5.02
CA TYR A 153 -13.77 8.03 -4.24
C TYR A 153 -12.51 8.36 -5.05
N ILE A 154 -12.04 7.42 -5.86
CA ILE A 154 -10.88 7.63 -6.73
C ILE A 154 -11.19 8.71 -7.79
N GLN A 155 -12.40 8.72 -8.35
CA GLN A 155 -12.86 9.79 -9.24
C GLN A 155 -12.90 11.14 -8.53
N SER A 156 -13.32 11.20 -7.27
CA SER A 156 -13.37 12.47 -6.51
C SER A 156 -11.99 13.09 -6.24
N GLN A 157 -10.90 12.33 -6.46
CA GLN A 157 -9.53 12.85 -6.45
C GLN A 157 -9.24 13.65 -7.74
N GLY A 158 -9.88 14.82 -7.86
CA GLY A 158 -9.67 15.78 -8.95
C GLY A 158 -10.37 15.47 -10.27
N GLY A 159 -11.27 14.48 -10.30
CA GLY A 159 -12.15 14.18 -11.44
C GLY A 159 -13.63 14.43 -11.10
N THR A 160 -14.50 14.11 -12.06
CA THR A 160 -15.96 14.10 -11.87
C THR A 160 -16.41 12.71 -11.44
N VAL A 161 -17.16 12.65 -10.34
CA VAL A 161 -17.77 11.40 -9.87
C VAL A 161 -18.98 11.09 -10.73
N ASP A 162 -19.00 9.91 -11.34
CA ASP A 162 -20.09 9.43 -12.18
C ASP A 162 -20.41 7.97 -11.85
N VAL A 163 -21.27 7.78 -10.84
CA VAL A 163 -21.67 6.46 -10.35
C VAL A 163 -22.43 5.67 -11.42
N ALA A 164 -23.20 6.34 -12.26
CA ALA A 164 -23.95 5.70 -13.35
C ALA A 164 -23.00 5.13 -14.41
N ALA A 165 -21.94 5.87 -14.78
CA ALA A 165 -20.93 5.37 -15.70
C ALA A 165 -20.13 4.20 -15.10
N ILE A 166 -19.85 4.21 -13.79
CA ILE A 166 -19.21 3.06 -13.13
C ILE A 166 -20.12 1.84 -13.22
N GLU A 167 -21.40 1.99 -12.89
CA GLU A 167 -22.38 0.89 -12.95
C GLU A 167 -22.48 0.32 -14.38
N ASN A 168 -22.44 1.17 -15.40
CA ASN A 168 -22.57 0.77 -16.81
C ASN A 168 -21.26 0.25 -17.43
N SER A 169 -20.13 0.33 -16.74
CA SER A 169 -18.85 -0.16 -17.25
C SER A 169 -18.91 -1.67 -17.55
N PRO A 170 -18.44 -2.14 -18.72
CA PRO A 170 -18.40 -3.57 -19.03
C PRO A 170 -17.54 -4.36 -18.04
N PHE A 171 -16.48 -3.75 -17.49
CA PHE A 171 -15.65 -4.36 -16.46
C PHE A 171 -16.39 -4.52 -15.13
N PHE A 172 -17.23 -3.55 -14.76
CA PHE A 172 -18.03 -3.63 -13.55
C PHE A 172 -19.14 -4.68 -13.67
N GLN A 173 -19.78 -4.78 -14.84
CA GLN A 173 -20.79 -5.82 -15.12
C GLN A 173 -20.17 -7.22 -15.06
N LYS A 174 -18.96 -7.40 -15.65
CA LYS A 174 -18.20 -8.66 -15.55
C LYS A 174 -17.82 -8.98 -14.10
N LEU A 175 -17.36 -7.97 -13.34
CA LEU A 175 -17.05 -8.10 -11.92
C LEU A 175 -18.26 -8.57 -11.12
N LYS A 176 -19.44 -7.95 -11.29
CA LYS A 176 -20.68 -8.37 -10.60
C LYS A 176 -21.03 -9.83 -10.90
N ALA A 177 -21.00 -10.23 -12.17
CA ALA A 177 -21.27 -11.59 -12.58
C ALA A 177 -20.27 -12.58 -11.95
N THR A 178 -18.98 -12.23 -12.00
CA THR A 178 -17.90 -13.08 -11.50
C THR A 178 -17.92 -13.17 -9.96
N ALA A 179 -18.05 -12.05 -9.26
CA ALA A 179 -18.11 -12.00 -7.80
C ALA A 179 -19.32 -12.75 -7.24
N ALA A 180 -20.48 -12.71 -7.93
CA ALA A 180 -21.65 -13.49 -7.56
C ALA A 180 -21.38 -15.01 -7.64
N THR A 181 -20.65 -15.46 -8.66
CA THR A 181 -20.26 -16.87 -8.83
C THR A 181 -19.07 -17.31 -7.98
N ALA A 182 -18.17 -16.38 -7.62
CA ALA A 182 -16.98 -16.67 -6.83
C ALA A 182 -17.30 -17.09 -5.39
N GLY A 183 -18.47 -16.69 -4.87
CA GLY A 183 -19.00 -17.20 -3.60
C GLY A 183 -19.36 -18.71 -3.64
N ALA A 184 -19.58 -19.28 -4.82
CA ALA A 184 -19.91 -20.69 -5.01
C ALA A 184 -18.68 -21.58 -5.33
N GLY A 185 -17.55 -20.97 -5.68
CA GLY A 185 -16.31 -21.65 -6.05
C GLY A 185 -15.10 -21.17 -5.23
N VAL A 186 -15.32 -20.81 -3.97
CA VAL A 186 -14.24 -20.52 -3.04
C VAL A 186 -13.44 -21.82 -2.91
N SER A 187 -12.28 -21.90 -3.58
CA SER A 187 -11.25 -22.89 -3.27
C SER A 187 -11.16 -22.98 -1.76
N GLU A 188 -11.29 -24.18 -1.19
CA GLU A 188 -11.38 -24.41 0.25
C GLU A 188 -10.49 -23.41 1.00
N ALA A 189 -11.09 -22.67 1.94
CA ALA A 189 -10.35 -21.72 2.75
C ALA A 189 -9.09 -22.42 3.25
N TRP A 190 -7.92 -21.86 2.92
CA TRP A 190 -6.64 -22.50 3.24
C TRP A 190 -6.67 -22.98 4.69
N ARG A 191 -6.40 -24.27 4.87
CA ARG A 191 -6.33 -24.89 6.19
C ARG A 191 -4.88 -25.27 6.45
N PRO A 192 -4.32 -24.87 7.59
CA PRO A 192 -3.00 -25.33 7.96
C PRO A 192 -3.01 -26.85 8.10
N TYR A 193 -1.91 -27.51 7.74
CA TYR A 193 -1.77 -28.96 7.87
C TYR A 193 -1.77 -29.40 9.34
N ILE A 194 -1.19 -28.57 10.21
CA ILE A 194 -1.26 -28.70 11.67
C ILE A 194 -1.61 -27.35 12.30
N GLN A 195 -2.27 -27.36 13.44
CA GLN A 195 -2.58 -26.12 14.16
C GLN A 195 -1.29 -25.48 14.69
N GLY A 196 -1.04 -24.23 14.26
CA GLY A 196 0.04 -23.40 14.80
C GLY A 196 -0.40 -22.58 16.02
N ASP A 197 0.56 -22.15 16.82
CA ASP A 197 0.40 -21.25 17.96
C ASP A 197 0.95 -19.86 17.60
N PRO A 198 0.09 -18.81 17.52
CA PRO A 198 0.51 -17.45 17.21
C PRO A 198 1.54 -16.87 18.19
N LYS A 199 1.55 -17.30 19.46
CA LYS A 199 2.51 -16.81 20.45
C LYS A 199 3.90 -17.36 20.18
N LEU A 200 3.99 -18.67 19.90
CA LEU A 200 5.26 -19.27 19.48
C LEU A 200 5.74 -18.70 18.14
N GLY A 201 4.81 -18.38 17.24
CA GLY A 201 5.12 -17.68 15.99
C GLY A 201 5.66 -16.27 16.17
N ASP A 202 5.11 -15.48 17.10
CA ASP A 202 5.64 -14.15 17.48
C ASP A 202 7.06 -14.28 18.04
N ASP A 203 7.28 -15.25 18.94
CA ASP A 203 8.59 -15.53 19.53
C ASP A 203 9.60 -15.94 18.44
N LEU A 204 9.23 -16.84 17.52
CA LEU A 204 10.05 -17.21 16.37
C LEU A 204 10.35 -16.00 15.48
N PHE A 205 9.36 -15.15 15.21
CA PHE A 205 9.52 -13.99 14.36
C PHE A 205 10.52 -12.98 14.96
N PHE A 206 10.37 -12.63 16.24
CA PHE A 206 11.14 -11.53 16.85
C PHE A 206 12.43 -11.96 17.55
N ASN A 207 12.57 -13.22 17.97
CA ASN A 207 13.80 -13.66 18.61
C ASN A 207 14.93 -13.75 17.57
N PRO A 208 15.99 -12.94 17.67
CA PRO A 208 17.08 -12.93 16.70
C PRO A 208 17.86 -14.27 16.67
N GLU A 209 17.84 -15.03 17.76
CA GLU A 209 18.53 -16.33 17.86
C GLU A 209 17.65 -17.51 17.39
N SER A 210 16.40 -17.24 17.00
CA SER A 210 15.53 -18.27 16.44
C SER A 210 15.97 -18.64 15.00
N PRO A 211 15.60 -19.83 14.51
CA PRO A 211 15.87 -20.20 13.12
C PRO A 211 15.10 -19.33 12.11
N ALA A 212 14.04 -18.62 12.52
CA ALA A 212 13.30 -17.71 11.65
C ALA A 212 13.89 -16.29 11.66
N GLY A 213 14.07 -15.70 12.85
CA GLY A 213 14.72 -14.39 13.05
C GLY A 213 14.19 -13.25 12.18
N CYS A 214 12.94 -13.31 11.72
CA CYS A 214 12.39 -12.44 10.68
C CYS A 214 12.43 -10.95 11.07
N GLY A 215 12.31 -10.65 12.37
CA GLY A 215 12.38 -9.31 12.95
C GLY A 215 13.73 -8.60 12.74
N LYS A 216 14.80 -9.33 12.40
CA LYS A 216 16.10 -8.74 11.99
C LYS A 216 16.00 -7.92 10.70
N CYS A 217 14.96 -8.15 9.91
CA CYS A 217 14.75 -7.44 8.65
C CYS A 217 13.38 -6.80 8.55
N HIS A 218 12.34 -7.39 9.14
CA HIS A 218 10.96 -6.95 8.97
C HIS A 218 10.41 -6.26 10.21
N THR A 219 9.67 -5.17 10.00
CA THR A 219 8.91 -4.53 11.07
C THR A 219 7.49 -5.07 11.16
N VAL A 220 6.97 -5.14 12.39
CA VAL A 220 5.54 -5.27 12.70
C VAL A 220 5.22 -4.27 13.81
N GLY A 221 4.31 -3.35 13.51
CA GLY A 221 4.01 -2.16 14.31
C GLY A 221 5.27 -1.30 14.50
N LYS A 222 5.80 -1.32 15.72
CA LYS A 222 7.01 -0.56 16.09
C LYS A 222 8.21 -1.46 16.41
N LYS A 223 8.08 -2.78 16.26
CA LYS A 223 9.13 -3.77 16.56
C LYS A 223 9.80 -4.24 15.27
N GLY A 224 11.05 -4.65 15.38
CA GLY A 224 11.86 -5.16 14.27
C GLY A 224 12.60 -4.06 13.50
N GLU A 225 13.32 -4.49 12.46
CA GLU A 225 14.18 -3.62 11.64
C GLU A 225 13.55 -3.24 10.30
N LYS A 226 14.08 -2.19 9.66
CA LYS A 226 13.53 -1.61 8.41
C LYS A 226 14.36 -2.00 7.17
N VAL A 227 14.83 -3.24 7.10
CA VAL A 227 15.61 -3.76 5.95
C VAL A 227 14.70 -4.35 4.88
N GLY A 228 13.76 -5.20 5.28
CA GLY A 228 12.71 -5.76 4.45
C GLY A 228 11.40 -4.95 4.54
N PRO A 229 10.37 -5.39 3.80
CA PRO A 229 9.07 -4.76 3.85
C PRO A 229 8.40 -4.80 5.22
N GLU A 230 7.63 -3.76 5.52
CA GLU A 230 6.73 -3.67 6.67
C GLU A 230 5.60 -4.73 6.53
N LEU A 231 5.30 -5.45 7.63
CA LEU A 231 4.37 -6.59 7.65
C LEU A 231 3.13 -6.41 8.55
N THR A 232 2.91 -5.25 9.18
CA THR A 232 1.81 -4.99 10.14
C THR A 232 0.44 -5.39 9.62
N HIS A 233 0.19 -5.15 8.33
CA HIS A 233 -1.09 -5.43 7.67
C HIS A 233 -0.96 -6.52 6.60
N LEU A 234 0.01 -7.43 6.75
CA LEU A 234 0.30 -8.47 5.77
C LEU A 234 -0.94 -9.32 5.43
N ALA A 235 -1.64 -9.82 6.45
CA ALA A 235 -2.80 -10.70 6.30
C ALA A 235 -4.07 -9.95 5.89
N ALA A 236 -4.06 -8.61 5.87
CA ALA A 236 -5.15 -7.81 5.29
C ALA A 236 -5.16 -7.91 3.76
N THR A 237 -4.00 -8.14 3.13
CA THR A 237 -3.85 -8.07 1.66
C THR A 237 -3.30 -9.35 1.03
N ARG A 238 -2.62 -10.21 1.79
CA ARG A 238 -2.00 -11.45 1.30
C ARG A 238 -2.65 -12.70 1.89
N THR A 239 -2.76 -13.73 1.08
CA THR A 239 -3.29 -15.04 1.49
C THR A 239 -2.22 -15.82 2.28
N PRO A 240 -2.62 -16.78 3.14
CA PRO A 240 -1.66 -17.65 3.81
C PRO A 240 -0.72 -18.39 2.84
N GLN A 241 -1.22 -18.81 1.67
CA GLN A 241 -0.38 -19.44 0.64
C GLN A 241 0.69 -18.51 0.11
N PHE A 242 0.35 -17.25 -0.16
CA PHE A 242 1.33 -16.26 -0.58
C PHE A 242 2.40 -16.07 0.50
N ILE A 243 2.00 -15.97 1.77
CA ILE A 243 2.93 -15.79 2.89
C ILE A 243 3.88 -17.00 3.00
N LEU A 244 3.33 -18.21 2.91
CA LEU A 244 4.11 -19.45 2.94
C LEU A 244 5.12 -19.51 1.78
N GLU A 245 4.68 -19.20 0.56
CA GLU A 245 5.54 -19.15 -0.62
C GLU A 245 6.62 -18.08 -0.49
N ALA A 246 6.29 -16.89 0.04
CA ALA A 246 7.28 -15.83 0.28
C ALA A 246 8.35 -16.24 1.31
N ILE A 247 8.01 -17.10 2.28
CA ILE A 247 8.96 -17.64 3.25
C ILE A 247 9.86 -18.70 2.60
N LEU A 248 9.29 -19.61 1.82
CA LEU A 248 10.02 -20.76 1.25
C LEU A 248 10.78 -20.41 -0.04
N GLU A 249 10.26 -19.48 -0.83
CA GLU A 249 10.78 -19.06 -2.13
C GLU A 249 10.85 -17.51 -2.24
N PRO A 250 11.61 -16.82 -1.38
CA PRO A 250 11.61 -15.35 -1.31
C PRO A 250 12.09 -14.64 -2.58
N SER A 251 12.78 -15.35 -3.48
CA SER A 251 13.24 -14.80 -4.76
C SER A 251 12.21 -14.94 -5.89
N LYS A 252 11.10 -15.67 -5.67
CA LYS A 252 10.05 -15.85 -6.66
C LYS A 252 9.29 -14.55 -6.94
N GLU A 253 8.99 -13.80 -5.89
CA GLU A 253 8.39 -12.47 -5.97
C GLU A 253 9.04 -11.54 -4.93
N ILE A 254 9.94 -10.66 -5.39
CA ILE A 254 10.57 -9.66 -4.53
C ILE A 254 9.69 -8.41 -4.54
N ALA A 255 9.24 -7.98 -3.36
CA ALA A 255 8.41 -6.79 -3.23
C ALA A 255 9.08 -5.53 -3.81
N SER A 256 8.30 -4.68 -4.46
CA SER A 256 8.74 -3.42 -5.05
C SER A 256 9.46 -2.56 -4.02
N GLY A 257 10.62 -2.02 -4.40
CA GLY A 257 11.48 -1.24 -3.52
C GLY A 257 12.41 -2.07 -2.61
N PHE A 258 12.37 -3.41 -2.72
CA PHE A 258 13.23 -4.32 -1.95
C PHE A 258 14.10 -5.22 -2.84
N ASP A 259 14.22 -4.89 -4.13
CA ASP A 259 15.18 -5.51 -5.03
C ASP A 259 16.60 -5.27 -4.54
N SER A 260 17.36 -6.36 -4.46
CA SER A 260 18.78 -6.32 -4.12
C SER A 260 19.59 -5.87 -5.35
N VAL A 261 20.68 -5.15 -5.06
CA VAL A 261 21.67 -4.72 -6.05
C VAL A 261 23.04 -5.19 -5.60
N LEU A 262 23.89 -5.50 -6.57
CA LEU A 262 25.33 -5.64 -6.39
C LEU A 262 25.99 -4.40 -6.98
N LEU A 263 26.67 -3.64 -6.14
CA LEU A 263 27.49 -2.50 -6.55
C LEU A 263 28.94 -2.95 -6.56
N GLN A 264 29.63 -2.74 -7.68
CA GLN A 264 31.08 -2.80 -7.74
C GLN A 264 31.62 -1.38 -7.66
N THR A 265 32.48 -1.11 -6.69
CA THR A 265 33.17 0.17 -6.57
C THR A 265 34.45 0.18 -7.40
N LYS A 266 34.93 1.38 -7.76
CA LYS A 266 36.13 1.57 -8.59
C LYS A 266 37.42 1.08 -7.93
N ASP A 267 37.45 1.01 -6.61
CA ASP A 267 38.54 0.44 -5.81
C ASP A 267 38.45 -1.10 -5.67
N GLY A 268 37.46 -1.73 -6.30
CA GLY A 268 37.33 -3.18 -6.40
C GLY A 268 36.50 -3.84 -5.30
N HIS A 269 35.87 -3.09 -4.40
CA HIS A 269 34.95 -3.65 -3.41
C HIS A 269 33.59 -3.97 -4.01
N PHE A 270 32.91 -4.94 -3.40
CA PHE A 270 31.55 -5.34 -3.75
C PHE A 270 30.61 -5.09 -2.57
N ILE A 271 29.51 -4.40 -2.85
CA ILE A 271 28.48 -4.08 -1.86
C ILE A 271 27.17 -4.67 -2.36
N SER A 272 26.58 -5.56 -1.56
CA SER A 272 25.31 -6.23 -1.88
C SER A 272 24.25 -5.85 -0.87
N GLY A 273 23.06 -5.48 -1.34
CA GLY A 273 21.95 -5.14 -0.45
C GLY A 273 20.81 -4.42 -1.14
N ILE A 274 19.90 -3.87 -0.35
CA ILE A 274 18.70 -3.17 -0.81
C ILE A 274 18.94 -1.66 -0.79
N ILE A 275 18.60 -0.97 -1.88
CA ILE A 275 18.70 0.50 -1.92
C ILE A 275 17.64 1.12 -1.00
N LYS A 276 18.09 1.86 0.01
CA LYS A 276 17.21 2.58 0.95
C LYS A 276 16.99 4.03 0.56
N GLN A 277 17.99 4.64 -0.06
CA GLN A 277 17.93 6.01 -0.51
C GLN A 277 18.86 6.18 -1.70
N GLU A 278 18.43 6.96 -2.69
CA GLU A 278 19.25 7.33 -3.83
C GLU A 278 18.99 8.82 -4.13
N ASP A 279 20.05 9.62 -4.17
CA ASP A 279 20.01 11.01 -4.60
C ASP A 279 20.94 11.23 -5.79
N ALA A 280 21.16 12.49 -6.20
CA ALA A 280 21.99 12.80 -7.37
C ALA A 280 23.47 12.41 -7.18
N ALA A 281 23.97 12.39 -5.94
CA ALA A 281 25.39 12.21 -5.64
C ALA A 281 25.71 10.86 -4.98
N SER A 282 24.76 10.25 -4.28
CA SER A 282 24.99 9.09 -3.44
C SER A 282 23.84 8.10 -3.42
N MET A 283 24.18 6.87 -3.00
CA MET A 283 23.26 5.77 -2.78
C MET A 283 23.52 5.18 -1.40
N THR A 284 22.47 4.93 -0.63
CA THR A 284 22.53 4.22 0.64
C THR A 284 21.94 2.83 0.45
N VAL A 285 22.74 1.80 0.74
CA VAL A 285 22.38 0.38 0.61
C VAL A 285 22.34 -0.26 2.00
N ALA A 286 21.29 -1.04 2.28
CA ALA A 286 21.20 -1.88 3.48
C ALA A 286 21.61 -3.32 3.15
N ASP A 287 22.63 -3.85 3.82
CA ASP A 287 23.05 -5.25 3.64
C ASP A 287 22.21 -6.24 4.46
N SER A 288 22.55 -7.54 4.37
CA SER A 288 21.86 -8.63 5.07
C SER A 288 21.95 -8.57 6.59
N GLN A 289 22.87 -7.77 7.13
CA GLN A 289 23.06 -7.55 8.56
C GLN A 289 22.33 -6.27 9.03
N GLY A 290 21.66 -5.57 8.09
CA GLY A 290 20.99 -4.30 8.34
C GLY A 290 21.93 -3.11 8.42
N GLN A 291 23.21 -3.25 8.07
CA GLN A 291 24.13 -2.12 8.06
C GLN A 291 23.87 -1.25 6.83
N LEU A 292 23.84 0.07 7.07
CA LEU A 292 23.68 1.06 6.01
C LEU A 292 25.04 1.50 5.48
N GLN A 293 25.28 1.26 4.20
CA GLN A 293 26.48 1.66 3.49
C GLN A 293 26.14 2.78 2.52
N LYS A 294 26.72 3.96 2.74
CA LYS A 294 26.58 5.10 1.83
C LYS A 294 27.73 5.12 0.85
N VAL A 295 27.42 5.04 -0.44
CA VAL A 295 28.38 5.00 -1.55
C VAL A 295 28.15 6.22 -2.44
N ALA A 296 29.20 6.97 -2.76
CA ALA A 296 29.10 8.04 -3.75
C ALA A 296 28.94 7.42 -5.15
N LYS A 297 28.02 7.94 -5.97
CA LYS A 297 27.78 7.40 -7.33
C LYS A 297 29.02 7.50 -8.22
N ALA A 298 29.87 8.50 -7.97
CA ALA A 298 31.15 8.66 -8.66
C ALA A 298 32.12 7.50 -8.39
N GLU A 299 31.97 6.78 -7.27
CA GLU A 299 32.81 5.63 -6.90
C GLU A 299 32.23 4.29 -7.38
N ILE A 300 31.01 4.29 -7.93
CA ILE A 300 30.39 3.07 -8.47
C ILE A 300 30.91 2.85 -9.89
N ALA A 301 31.56 1.71 -10.11
CA ALA A 301 31.97 1.23 -11.41
C ALA A 301 30.82 0.55 -12.14
N GLU A 302 30.08 -0.31 -11.43
CA GLU A 302 28.95 -1.07 -11.99
C GLU A 302 27.83 -1.24 -10.97
N ARG A 303 26.58 -1.21 -11.43
CA ARG A 303 25.38 -1.54 -10.67
C ARG A 303 24.65 -2.68 -11.37
N VAL A 304 24.54 -3.82 -10.70
CA VAL A 304 23.89 -5.02 -11.24
C VAL A 304 22.66 -5.36 -10.40
N PRO A 305 21.43 -5.16 -10.93
CA PRO A 305 20.22 -5.66 -10.29
C PRO A 305 20.28 -7.18 -10.11
N GLN A 306 19.93 -7.66 -8.92
CA GLN A 306 19.95 -9.08 -8.62
C GLN A 306 18.55 -9.68 -8.78
N LYS A 307 18.50 -10.96 -9.15
CA LYS A 307 17.24 -11.75 -9.19
C LYS A 307 17.00 -12.52 -7.89
N VAL A 308 17.95 -12.48 -6.96
CA VAL A 308 17.92 -13.23 -5.71
C VAL A 308 17.62 -12.27 -4.57
N SER A 309 16.61 -12.58 -3.76
CA SER A 309 16.22 -11.78 -2.61
C SER A 309 17.33 -11.71 -1.56
N LEU A 310 17.37 -10.61 -0.81
CA LEU A 310 18.21 -10.51 0.39
C LEU A 310 17.65 -11.37 1.54
N MET A 311 16.36 -11.72 1.49
CA MET A 311 15.75 -12.66 2.44
C MET A 311 16.30 -14.08 2.21
N PRO A 312 16.75 -14.79 3.27
CA PRO A 312 17.30 -16.14 3.13
C PRO A 312 16.32 -17.13 2.50
N GLY A 313 16.79 -17.96 1.56
CA GLY A 313 15.98 -18.97 0.87
C GLY A 313 15.98 -20.36 1.49
N ASN A 314 16.64 -20.55 2.64
CA ASN A 314 16.83 -21.86 3.28
C ASN A 314 15.84 -22.14 4.43
N PHE A 315 14.77 -21.35 4.58
CA PHE A 315 13.78 -21.52 5.65
C PHE A 315 13.10 -22.91 5.62
N GLY A 316 12.96 -23.53 4.45
CA GLY A 316 12.44 -24.89 4.33
C GLY A 316 13.37 -25.98 4.90
N GLU A 317 14.65 -25.68 5.10
CA GLU A 317 15.66 -26.60 5.65
C GLU A 317 15.86 -26.39 7.16
N ILE A 318 15.74 -25.15 7.63
CA ILE A 318 16.07 -24.78 9.02
C ILE A 318 14.84 -24.71 9.95
N LEU A 319 13.65 -24.51 9.40
CA LEU A 319 12.41 -24.51 10.19
C LEU A 319 11.82 -25.92 10.21
N THR A 320 11.38 -26.36 11.39
CA THR A 320 10.52 -27.55 11.45
C THR A 320 9.16 -27.25 10.85
N VAL A 321 8.41 -28.30 10.49
CA VAL A 321 7.01 -28.15 10.05
C VAL A 321 6.19 -27.41 11.12
N LYS A 322 6.47 -27.64 12.41
CA LYS A 322 5.80 -26.95 13.52
C LYS A 322 6.16 -25.46 13.57
N ASP A 323 7.44 -25.11 13.47
CA ASP A 323 7.89 -23.71 13.48
C ASP A 323 7.23 -22.91 12.36
N LEU A 324 7.17 -23.48 11.16
CA LEU A 324 6.56 -22.83 10.00
C LEU A 324 5.06 -22.59 10.20
N HIS A 325 4.35 -23.53 10.83
CA HIS A 325 2.93 -23.38 11.15
C HIS A 325 2.68 -22.38 12.28
N ASP A 326 3.53 -22.33 13.30
CA ASP A 326 3.46 -21.32 14.36
C ASP A 326 3.72 -19.93 13.78
N LEU A 327 4.77 -19.78 12.97
CA LEU A 327 5.10 -18.53 12.29
C LEU A 327 3.96 -18.06 11.39
N LEU A 328 3.36 -18.96 10.61
CA LEU A 328 2.22 -18.63 9.77
C LEU A 328 0.96 -18.31 10.59
N ALA A 329 0.74 -18.98 11.73
CA ALA A 329 -0.33 -18.65 12.65
C ALA A 329 -0.19 -17.24 13.22
N PHE A 330 1.03 -16.79 13.53
CA PHE A 330 1.31 -15.40 13.90
C PHE A 330 1.07 -14.43 12.74
N LEU A 331 1.69 -14.67 11.57
CA LEU A 331 1.62 -13.75 10.43
C LEU A 331 0.19 -13.52 9.92
N THR A 332 -0.68 -14.54 10.06
CA THR A 332 -2.10 -14.44 9.65
C THR A 332 -2.96 -13.62 10.62
N THR A 333 -2.43 -13.24 11.80
CA THR A 333 -3.06 -12.28 12.71
C THR A 333 -2.84 -10.82 12.34
N LEU A 334 -1.86 -10.53 11.47
CA LEU A 334 -1.41 -9.19 11.11
C LEU A 334 -2.36 -8.51 10.09
N LYS A 335 -3.49 -7.99 10.57
CA LYS A 335 -4.54 -7.35 9.77
C LYS A 335 -4.62 -5.85 9.97
#